data_AF-A0A5D2WL78-F1
#
_entry.id   AF-A0A5D2WL78-F1
#
_cell.length_a   1.000
_cell.length_b   1.000
_cell.length_c   1.000
_cell.angle_alpha   90.00
_cell.angle_beta   90.00
_cell.angle_gamma   90.00
#
_symmetry.space_group_name_H-M   'P 1'
#
loop_
_entity.id
_entity.type
_entity.pdbx_description
1 polymer ?
#
loop_
_entity_poly.entity_id
_entity_poly.type
_entity_poly.pdbx_seq_one_letter_code
_entity_poly.pdbx_strand_id
1 'polypeptide(L)'
;MGIPFYGKSWELKHPKNHGIGAPANGVGPGNNGIMLYSDIVKYNDEHYAHVVYDGDTVSEYSYSGTDWIGYDGTVEKKVEYAKTQNLGGYFFWALGYDMNWTLSGIASNTWERMH
;
A
#
# COMPACT_ATOMS: atom_id res chain seq x y z
N MET A 1 -11.13 -1.45 12.06
CA MET A 1 -10.93 -1.16 10.63
C MET A 1 -9.89 -2.09 10.03
N GLY A 2 -10.15 -2.72 8.89
CA GLY A 2 -9.18 -3.60 8.24
C GLY A 2 -8.15 -2.83 7.43
N ILE A 3 -6.89 -3.24 7.49
CA ILE A 3 -5.78 -2.66 6.71
C ILE A 3 -5.09 -3.81 5.93
N PRO A 4 -5.02 -3.74 4.59
CA PRO A 4 -4.36 -4.75 3.78
C PRO A 4 -2.83 -4.62 3.85
N PHE A 5 -2.14 -5.74 4.04
CA PHE A 5 -0.69 -5.86 3.81
C PHE A 5 -0.40 -6.46 2.43
N TYR A 6 -1.20 -6.07 1.45
CA TYR A 6 -1.01 -6.43 0.06
C TYR A 6 -1.50 -5.27 -0.81
N GLY A 7 -0.98 -5.23 -2.04
CA GLY A 7 -1.39 -4.29 -3.05
C GLY A 7 -2.11 -4.97 -4.21
N LYS A 8 -2.68 -4.12 -5.07
CA LYS A 8 -3.19 -4.50 -6.37
C LYS A 8 -2.35 -3.86 -7.46
N SER A 9 -2.10 -4.58 -8.54
CA SER A 9 -1.26 -4.10 -9.63
C SER A 9 -1.94 -4.16 -10.99
N TRP A 10 -1.51 -3.25 -11.85
CA TRP A 10 -2.02 -3.05 -13.20
C TRP A 10 -0.88 -2.79 -14.17
N GLU A 11 -1.10 -3.19 -15.42
CA GLU A 11 -0.27 -2.78 -16.55
C GLU A 11 -0.90 -1.52 -17.16
N LEU A 12 -0.26 -0.37 -17.00
CA LEU A 12 -0.66 0.91 -17.57
C LEU A 12 -0.63 0.86 -19.09
N LYS A 13 -1.61 1.51 -19.71
CA LYS A 13 -1.64 1.68 -21.17
C LYS A 13 -0.48 2.54 -21.67
N HIS A 14 -0.06 3.53 -20.89
CA HIS A 14 1.08 4.40 -21.21
C HIS A 14 1.85 4.77 -19.94
N PRO A 15 3.19 4.64 -19.93
CA PRO A 15 4.01 4.88 -18.74
C PRO A 15 4.01 6.35 -18.29
N LYS A 16 3.66 7.29 -19.18
CA LYS A 16 3.53 8.72 -18.86
C LYS A 16 2.22 9.08 -18.17
N ASN A 17 1.25 8.17 -18.14
CA ASN A 17 -0.01 8.34 -17.42
C ASN A 17 -0.06 7.30 -16.30
N HIS A 18 0.43 7.71 -15.13
CA HIS A 18 0.69 6.83 -13.99
C HIS A 18 0.02 7.33 -12.70
N GLY A 19 -0.91 8.28 -12.82
CA GLY A 19 -1.70 8.76 -11.69
C GLY A 19 -2.86 7.82 -11.34
N ILE A 20 -3.53 8.11 -10.23
CA ILE A 20 -4.79 7.44 -9.87
C ILE A 20 -5.80 7.62 -11.02
N GLY A 21 -6.44 6.52 -11.42
CA GLY A 21 -7.39 6.50 -12.53
C GLY A 21 -6.77 6.41 -13.93
N ALA A 22 -5.45 6.23 -14.04
CA ALA A 22 -4.79 6.02 -15.31
C ALA A 22 -5.34 4.78 -16.06
N PRO A 23 -5.51 4.82 -17.40
CA PRO A 23 -5.96 3.67 -18.17
C PRO A 23 -4.97 2.51 -18.09
N ALA A 24 -5.48 1.29 -17.89
CA ALA A 24 -4.72 0.05 -17.85
C ALA A 24 -5.12 -0.89 -18.99
N ASN A 25 -4.16 -1.68 -19.47
CA ASN A 25 -4.38 -2.76 -20.44
C ASN A 25 -4.74 -4.08 -19.75
N GLY A 26 -4.44 -4.21 -18.46
CA GLY A 26 -4.73 -5.44 -17.74
C GLY A 26 -4.11 -5.48 -16.35
N VAL A 27 -3.98 -6.72 -15.88
CA VAL A 27 -3.42 -7.08 -14.60
C VAL A 27 -1.90 -6.90 -14.63
N GLY A 28 -1.33 -6.28 -13.60
CA GLY A 28 0.10 -6.06 -13.48
C GLY A 28 0.86 -7.23 -12.81
N PRO A 29 2.07 -6.97 -12.32
CA PRO A 29 2.91 -7.97 -11.66
C PRO A 29 2.28 -8.65 -10.43
N GLY A 30 2.76 -9.84 -10.09
CA GLY A 30 2.29 -10.60 -8.94
C GLY A 30 1.25 -11.67 -9.30
N ASN A 31 0.63 -12.26 -8.28
CA ASN A 31 -0.29 -13.37 -8.46
C ASN A 31 -1.69 -12.83 -8.82
N ASN A 32 -2.04 -12.84 -10.11
CA ASN A 32 -3.26 -12.20 -10.63
C ASN A 32 -3.41 -10.75 -10.13
N GLY A 33 -2.31 -10.00 -10.19
CA GLY A 33 -2.25 -8.60 -9.79
C GLY A 33 -2.39 -8.37 -8.29
N ILE A 34 -2.12 -9.39 -7.48
CA ILE A 34 -1.97 -9.26 -6.03
C ILE A 34 -0.49 -9.38 -5.70
N MET A 35 0.03 -8.41 -4.96
CA MET A 35 1.40 -8.42 -4.46
C MET A 35 1.38 -8.28 -2.94
N LEU A 36 2.14 -9.12 -2.24
CA LEU A 36 2.30 -8.98 -0.79
C LEU A 36 3.11 -7.71 -0.50
N TYR A 37 2.88 -7.04 0.63
CA TYR A 37 3.62 -5.81 0.94
C TYR A 37 5.15 -6.04 0.92
N SER A 38 5.62 -7.16 1.46
CA SER A 38 7.04 -7.54 1.39
C SER A 38 7.57 -7.72 -0.04
N ASP A 39 6.77 -8.21 -0.98
CA ASP A 39 7.14 -8.33 -2.38
C ASP A 39 7.11 -6.97 -3.10
N ILE A 40 6.18 -6.09 -2.71
CA ILE A 40 6.14 -4.70 -3.23
C ILE A 40 7.39 -3.94 -2.83
N VAL A 41 7.82 -4.03 -1.56
CA VAL A 41 9.04 -3.38 -1.08
C VAL A 41 10.26 -3.86 -1.87
N LYS A 42 10.40 -5.17 -2.11
CA LYS A 42 11.50 -5.73 -2.91
C LYS A 42 11.41 -5.29 -4.38
N TYR A 43 10.23 -5.39 -4.97
CA TYR A 43 10.01 -4.98 -6.36
C TYR A 43 10.38 -3.52 -6.58
N ASN A 44 9.97 -2.64 -5.67
CA ASN A 44 10.28 -1.21 -5.75
C ASN A 44 11.79 -0.94 -5.73
N ASP A 45 12.54 -1.66 -4.90
CA ASP A 45 14.01 -1.56 -4.82
C ASP A 45 14.67 -2.09 -6.10
N GLU A 46 14.28 -3.29 -6.55
CA GLU A 46 14.85 -3.95 -7.74
C GLU A 46 14.56 -3.20 -9.05
N HIS A 47 13.42 -2.52 -9.15
CA HIS A 47 12.94 -1.87 -10.37
C HIS A 47 13.05 -0.34 -10.33
N TYR A 48 13.70 0.20 -9.29
CA TYR A 48 13.83 1.65 -9.06
C TYR A 48 12.48 2.37 -9.17
N ALA A 49 11.43 1.77 -8.61
CA ALA A 49 10.07 2.28 -8.78
C ALA A 49 9.89 3.63 -8.07
N HIS A 50 9.10 4.50 -8.69
CA HIS A 50 8.69 5.76 -8.06
C HIS A 50 7.54 5.49 -7.10
N VAL A 51 7.76 5.72 -5.80
CA VAL A 51 6.71 5.62 -4.76
C VAL A 51 6.05 6.98 -4.58
N VAL A 52 4.73 7.00 -4.61
CA VAL A 52 3.90 8.20 -4.47
C VAL A 52 2.88 7.98 -3.36
N TYR A 53 2.83 8.92 -2.42
CA TYR A 53 1.75 9.04 -1.46
C TYR A 53 0.63 9.91 -2.04
N ASP A 54 -0.60 9.37 -2.07
CA ASP A 54 -1.79 10.10 -2.45
C ASP A 54 -2.53 10.59 -1.19
N GLY A 55 -2.57 11.91 -1.03
CA GLY A 55 -3.18 12.55 0.14
C GLY A 55 -4.70 12.50 0.15
N ASP A 56 -5.33 12.45 -1.03
CA ASP A 56 -6.78 12.50 -1.18
C ASP A 56 -7.40 11.15 -0.82
N THR A 57 -6.76 10.03 -1.20
CA THR A 57 -7.21 8.66 -0.87
C THR A 57 -6.53 8.07 0.36
N VAL A 58 -5.50 8.73 0.90
CA VAL A 58 -4.70 8.24 2.04
C VAL A 58 -4.16 6.83 1.75
N SER A 59 -3.49 6.69 0.61
CA SER A 59 -2.88 5.45 0.15
C SER A 59 -1.54 5.72 -0.54
N GLU A 60 -0.82 4.65 -0.86
CA GLU A 60 0.39 4.74 -1.67
C GLU A 60 0.19 4.00 -2.99
N TYR A 61 0.96 4.42 -3.98
CA TYR A 61 1.19 3.60 -5.15
C TYR A 61 2.64 3.72 -5.61
N SER A 62 3.14 2.70 -6.27
CA SER A 62 4.43 2.74 -6.94
C SER A 62 4.27 2.44 -8.43
N TYR A 63 5.20 2.94 -9.24
CA TYR A 63 5.23 2.63 -10.67
C TYR A 63 6.65 2.54 -11.22
N SER A 64 6.85 1.65 -12.19
CA SER A 64 8.07 1.52 -12.98
C SER A 64 7.72 1.08 -14.40
N GLY A 65 8.07 1.90 -15.40
CA GLY A 65 7.59 1.68 -16.76
C GLY A 65 6.06 1.67 -16.83
N THR A 66 5.48 0.55 -17.28
CA THR A 66 4.04 0.34 -17.32
C THR A 66 3.48 -0.36 -16.09
N ASP A 67 4.32 -0.83 -15.18
CA ASP A 67 3.83 -1.48 -13.97
C ASP A 67 3.39 -0.43 -12.96
N TRP A 68 2.18 -0.61 -12.40
CA TRP A 68 1.61 0.26 -11.39
C TRP A 68 1.03 -0.58 -10.26
N ILE A 69 1.36 -0.26 -9.02
CA ILE A 69 1.02 -1.06 -7.84
C ILE A 69 0.44 -0.12 -6.78
N GLY A 70 -0.83 -0.27 -6.43
CA GLY A 70 -1.48 0.46 -5.34
C GLY A 70 -1.53 -0.36 -4.07
N TYR A 71 -1.13 0.23 -2.93
CA TYR A 71 -1.01 -0.46 -1.64
C TYR A 71 -1.08 0.53 -0.47
N ASP A 72 -1.05 0.01 0.76
CA ASP A 72 -1.00 0.81 1.98
C ASP A 72 0.39 0.81 2.61
N GLY A 73 1.19 1.85 2.33
CA GLY A 73 2.40 2.14 3.12
C GLY A 73 2.16 3.13 4.27
N THR A 74 1.13 4.00 4.17
CA THR A 74 0.79 4.97 5.21
C THR A 74 -0.18 4.43 6.26
N VAL A 75 0.22 3.37 6.96
CA VAL A 75 -0.63 2.71 7.98
C VAL A 75 -0.93 3.62 9.18
N GLU A 76 0.01 4.50 9.56
CA GLU A 76 -0.16 5.46 10.65
C GLU A 76 -1.46 6.27 10.52
N LYS A 77 -1.67 6.96 9.39
CA LYS A 77 -2.85 7.82 9.17
C LYS A 77 -4.17 7.06 9.30
N LYS A 78 -4.20 5.80 8.85
CA LYS A 78 -5.39 4.94 8.98
C LYS A 78 -5.63 4.53 10.43
N VAL A 79 -4.58 4.24 11.18
CA VAL A 79 -4.67 3.93 12.61
C VAL A 79 -5.11 5.15 13.41
N GLU A 80 -4.57 6.34 13.10
CA GLU A 80 -5.01 7.60 13.69
C GLU A 80 -6.50 7.86 13.40
N TYR A 81 -6.93 7.66 12.16
CA TYR A 81 -8.34 7.76 11.79
C TYR A 81 -9.21 6.80 12.62
N ALA A 82 -8.82 5.52 12.72
CA ALA A 82 -9.59 4.55 13.51
C ALA A 82 -9.74 4.97 14.97
N LYS A 83 -8.69 5.54 15.56
CA LYS A 83 -8.72 5.99 16.95
C LYS A 83 -9.54 7.27 17.15
N THR A 84 -9.35 8.27 16.29
CA THR A 84 -10.12 9.54 16.34
C THR A 84 -11.62 9.33 16.11
N GLN A 85 -12.00 8.30 15.35
CA GLN A 85 -13.39 7.91 15.15
C GLN A 85 -13.94 6.98 16.24
N ASN A 86 -13.21 6.77 17.34
CA ASN A 86 -13.59 5.87 18.44
C ASN A 86 -13.94 4.44 17.98
N LEU A 87 -13.25 3.92 16.96
CA LEU A 87 -13.39 2.53 16.57
C LEU A 87 -12.73 1.63 17.62
N GLY A 88 -13.21 0.38 17.74
CA GLY A 88 -12.64 -0.59 18.70
C GLY A 88 -11.21 -1.07 18.36
N GLY A 89 -10.65 -0.68 17.22
CA GLY A 89 -9.30 -1.07 16.81
C GLY A 89 -9.12 -1.21 15.30
N TYR A 90 -8.02 -1.83 14.92
CA TYR A 90 -7.67 -2.21 13.55
C TYR A 90 -7.21 -3.67 13.49
N PHE A 91 -7.20 -4.24 12.29
CA PHE A 91 -6.64 -5.57 12.04
C PHE A 91 -5.97 -5.61 10.68
N PHE A 92 -5.06 -6.57 10.48
CA PHE A 92 -4.32 -6.73 9.23
C PHE A 92 -4.74 -7.99 8.48
N TRP A 93 -4.78 -7.89 7.15
CA TRP A 93 -4.80 -9.05 6.26
C TRP A 93 -3.58 -9.04 5.34
N ALA A 94 -2.61 -9.93 5.52
CA ALA A 94 -2.39 -10.77 6.71
C ALA A 94 -0.99 -10.48 7.26
N LEU A 95 -0.78 -10.78 8.54
CA LEU A 95 0.46 -10.44 9.24
C LEU A 95 1.72 -10.95 8.53
N GLY A 96 1.66 -12.14 7.92
CA GLY A 96 2.78 -12.73 7.18
C GLY A 96 3.17 -12.02 5.89
N TYR A 97 2.42 -11.00 5.46
CA TYR A 97 2.73 -10.23 4.26
C TYR A 97 3.54 -8.97 4.57
N ASP A 98 3.69 -8.62 5.84
CA ASP A 98 4.50 -7.50 6.30
C ASP A 98 6.00 -7.74 6.00
N MET A 99 6.77 -6.66 5.93
CA MET A 99 8.23 -6.71 5.80
C MET A 99 8.85 -6.39 7.15
N ASN A 100 9.42 -7.40 7.82
CA ASN A 100 10.14 -7.25 9.09
C ASN A 100 9.37 -6.43 10.16
N TRP A 101 8.06 -6.66 10.27
CA TRP A 101 7.17 -5.97 11.23
C TRP A 101 7.07 -4.46 11.04
N THR A 102 7.40 -3.94 9.86
CA THR A 102 7.44 -2.50 9.61
C THR A 102 6.06 -1.87 9.80
N LEU A 103 5.06 -2.37 9.07
CA LEU A 103 3.72 -1.77 9.12
C LEU A 103 3.00 -2.08 10.43
N SER A 104 3.12 -3.31 10.92
CA SER A 104 2.53 -3.72 12.19
C SER A 104 3.12 -2.98 13.39
N GLY A 105 4.44 -2.74 13.40
CA GLY A 105 5.11 -1.95 14.42
C GLY A 105 4.69 -0.48 14.40
N ILE A 106 4.63 0.14 13.22
CA ILE A 106 4.13 1.52 13.06
C ILE A 106 2.72 1.63 13.64
N ALA A 107 1.82 0.72 13.27
CA ALA A 107 0.45 0.76 13.74
C ALA A 107 0.31 0.66 15.26
N SER A 108 1.03 -0.28 15.89
CA SER A 108 1.00 -0.45 17.35
C SER A 108 1.46 0.83 18.05
N ASN A 109 2.59 1.39 17.61
CA ASN A 109 3.15 2.60 18.19
C ASN A 109 2.23 3.80 18.01
N THR A 110 1.62 3.96 16.83
CA THR A 110 0.66 5.03 16.56
C THR A 110 -0.55 4.92 17.47
N TRP A 111 -1.12 3.73 17.61
CA TRP A 111 -2.29 3.51 18.45
C TRP A 111 -2.01 3.82 19.92
N GLU A 112 -0.87 3.40 20.45
CA GLU A 112 -0.50 3.63 21.85
C GLU A 112 -0.24 5.11 22.16
N ARG A 113 0.36 5.85 21.22
CA ARG A 113 0.77 7.25 21.41
C ARG A 113 -0.40 8.24 21.49
N MET A 114 -1.52 7.94 20.82
CA MET A 114 -2.69 8.81 20.86
C MET A 114 -3.46 8.53 22.16
N HIS A 115 -3.46 9.44 23.12
CA HIS A 115 -4.25 9.31 24.35
C HIS A 115 -5.72 9.66 24.14
#